data_AF-A0A1I5PLV8-F1
#
_entry.id   AF-A0A1I5PLV8-F1
#
_cell.length_a   1.000
_cell.length_b   1.000
_cell.length_c   1.000
_cell.angle_alpha   90.00
_cell.angle_beta   90.00
_cell.angle_gamma   90.00
#
_symmetry.space_group_name_H-M   'P 1'
#
loop_
_entity.id
_entity.type
_entity.pdbx_description
1 polymer ?
#
loop_
_entity_poly.entity_id
_entity_poly.type
_entity_poly.pdbx_seq_one_letter_code
_entity_poly.pdbx_strand_id
1 'polypeptide(L)'
;MFKKKPKEHANVDTKQVISINNVEPYKKPMVFLFDVEEAVVETLKDLRFNSFEGSFGSIIQVNNRNHEEKLLKLNHDYPANLHEFDIVMLDMTKNKSESYDPSQHQLMNTSGNTAHVLLSTYPEQVFDPRPLTINIVSKDLNDLFEKKSVIIAFCGSEHTSEYQFVEITSRGASITGRENLSSFRFYQNLPSYKSRNGRKVKLPEKHSKLSPLFIKHLVNSHRLDRHP
;
A
#
# COMPACT_ATOMS: atom_id res chain seq x y z
N MET A 1 -32.65 -12.39 74.06
CA MET A 1 -33.61 -12.95 73.09
C MET A 1 -33.13 -12.55 71.70
N PHE A 2 -32.66 -13.54 70.94
CA PHE A 2 -32.08 -13.40 69.60
C PHE A 2 -33.16 -13.14 68.54
N LYS A 3 -32.89 -12.26 67.57
CA LYS A 3 -33.22 -12.50 66.15
C LYS A 3 -32.19 -11.81 65.23
N LYS A 4 -31.33 -12.65 64.62
CA LYS A 4 -30.60 -12.38 63.36
C LYS A 4 -31.57 -12.51 62.17
N LYS A 5 -31.34 -11.73 61.10
CA LYS A 5 -31.29 -12.12 59.67
C LYS A 5 -31.40 -10.88 58.75
N PRO A 6 -30.97 -10.93 57.47
CA PRO A 6 -30.00 -11.82 56.84
C PRO A 6 -28.89 -11.09 56.05
N LYS A 7 -27.82 -11.83 55.75
CA LYS A 7 -26.85 -11.52 54.69
C LYS A 7 -27.50 -11.80 53.34
N GLU A 8 -27.37 -10.89 52.39
CA GLU A 8 -27.44 -11.22 50.97
C GLU A 8 -26.01 -11.24 50.41
N HIS A 9 -25.57 -12.43 50.03
CA HIS A 9 -24.55 -12.59 49.01
C HIS A 9 -25.30 -12.64 47.67
N ALA A 10 -25.10 -11.63 46.83
CA ALA A 10 -25.26 -11.77 45.40
C ALA A 10 -23.90 -11.46 44.76
N ASN A 11 -23.49 -12.42 43.95
CA ASN A 11 -22.20 -12.57 43.33
C ASN A 11 -22.30 -12.03 41.89
N VAL A 12 -21.14 -11.79 41.30
CA VAL A 12 -20.88 -11.79 39.86
C VAL A 12 -21.13 -10.48 39.07
N ASP A 13 -20.11 -10.21 38.25
CA ASP A 13 -20.05 -9.34 37.08
C ASP A 13 -19.97 -7.84 37.29
N THR A 14 -18.75 -7.39 37.54
CA THR A 14 -18.23 -6.22 36.83
C THR A 14 -16.91 -6.57 36.18
N LYS A 15 -16.97 -7.41 35.14
CA LYS A 15 -16.08 -7.19 34.00
C LYS A 15 -16.41 -5.79 33.53
N GLN A 16 -15.61 -4.81 33.95
CA GLN A 16 -15.50 -3.55 33.24
C GLN A 16 -15.15 -3.93 31.81
N VAL A 17 -16.17 -3.94 30.96
CA VAL A 17 -16.01 -3.83 29.52
C VAL A 17 -15.44 -2.43 29.34
N ILE A 18 -14.11 -2.33 29.43
CA ILE A 18 -13.38 -1.16 28.99
C ILE A 18 -13.76 -1.03 27.53
N SER A 19 -14.58 -0.02 27.23
CA SER A 19 -14.88 0.35 25.86
C SER A 19 -13.53 0.56 25.18
N ILE A 20 -13.24 -0.28 24.19
CA ILE A 20 -11.95 -0.36 23.49
C ILE A 20 -11.63 0.99 22.81
N ASN A 21 -12.62 1.87 22.71
CA ASN A 21 -12.61 3.17 22.05
C ASN A 21 -11.88 4.31 22.81
N ASN A 22 -11.32 4.07 23.99
CA ASN A 22 -10.68 5.12 24.81
C ASN A 22 -9.16 4.94 25.04
N VAL A 23 -8.50 4.03 24.33
CA VAL A 23 -7.05 3.81 24.50
C VAL A 23 -6.31 4.29 23.25
N GLU A 24 -5.42 5.27 23.42
CA GLU A 24 -4.66 5.88 22.33
C GLU A 24 -3.89 4.84 21.49
N PRO A 25 -3.81 4.98 20.16
CA PRO A 25 -2.99 4.10 19.32
C PRO A 25 -1.51 4.10 19.75
N TYR A 26 -0.79 3.02 19.41
CA TYR A 26 0.66 3.01 19.60
C TYR A 26 1.31 4.09 18.74
N LYS A 27 2.20 4.90 19.32
CA LYS A 27 2.90 5.95 18.56
C LYS A 27 3.73 5.39 17.39
N LYS A 28 4.25 4.17 17.54
CA LYS A 28 5.05 3.44 16.56
C LYS A 28 4.68 1.95 16.58
N PRO A 29 4.73 1.25 15.43
CA PRO A 29 5.02 1.79 14.10
C PRO A 29 3.84 2.61 13.54
N MET A 30 4.18 3.60 12.73
CA MET A 30 3.23 4.31 11.86
C MET A 30 3.08 3.52 10.56
N VAL A 31 1.83 3.20 10.21
CA VAL A 31 1.49 2.36 9.06
C VAL A 31 0.69 3.18 8.05
N PHE A 32 1.12 3.23 6.80
CA PHE A 32 0.35 3.81 5.70
C PHE A 32 -0.20 2.72 4.80
N LEU A 33 -1.47 2.81 4.42
CA LEU A 33 -2.21 1.78 3.70
C LEU A 33 -2.80 2.38 2.42
N PHE A 34 -2.28 1.98 1.26
CA PHE A 34 -2.87 2.34 -0.03
C PHE A 34 -3.87 1.27 -0.47
N ASP A 35 -5.13 1.67 -0.66
CA ASP A 35 -6.22 0.87 -1.24
C ASP A 35 -6.50 -0.49 -0.59
N VAL A 36 -6.01 -0.70 0.64
CA VAL A 36 -6.20 -1.93 1.42
C VAL A 36 -7.69 -2.15 1.73
N GLU A 37 -8.11 -3.41 1.95
CA GLU A 37 -9.48 -3.74 2.36
C GLU A 37 -9.85 -3.16 3.74
N GLU A 38 -11.09 -2.69 3.87
CA GLU A 38 -11.62 -2.09 5.10
C GLU A 38 -11.51 -3.04 6.30
N ALA A 39 -11.73 -4.34 6.11
CA ALA A 39 -11.57 -5.33 7.16
C ALA A 39 -10.13 -5.38 7.73
N VAL A 40 -9.11 -5.18 6.89
CA VAL A 40 -7.70 -5.13 7.32
C VAL A 40 -7.42 -3.83 8.08
N VAL A 41 -7.99 -2.72 7.61
CA VAL A 41 -7.92 -1.43 8.30
C VAL A 41 -8.53 -1.52 9.69
N GLU A 42 -9.74 -2.08 9.81
CA GLU A 42 -10.42 -2.31 11.08
C GLU A 42 -9.61 -3.20 12.00
N THR A 43 -9.03 -4.29 11.47
CA THR A 43 -8.16 -5.18 12.23
C THR A 43 -6.95 -4.44 12.79
N LEU A 44 -6.31 -3.56 12.02
CA LEU A 44 -5.17 -2.75 12.49
C LEU A 44 -5.59 -1.73 13.56
N LYS A 45 -6.78 -1.14 13.42
CA LYS A 45 -7.37 -0.23 14.42
C LYS A 45 -7.67 -0.97 15.72
N ASP A 46 -8.25 -2.17 15.66
CA ASP A 46 -8.51 -3.04 16.82
C ASP A 46 -7.23 -3.48 17.54
N LEU A 47 -6.17 -3.73 16.77
CA LEU A 47 -4.83 -4.00 17.28
C LEU A 47 -4.10 -2.73 17.76
N ARG A 48 -4.74 -1.56 17.65
CA ARG A 48 -4.25 -0.24 18.08
C ARG A 48 -3.00 0.24 17.35
N PHE A 49 -2.79 -0.18 16.11
CA PHE A 49 -1.77 0.41 15.26
C PHE A 49 -2.15 1.84 14.89
N ASN A 50 -1.14 2.71 14.80
CA ASN A 50 -1.31 4.05 14.25
C ASN A 50 -1.28 3.97 12.72
N SER A 51 -2.42 3.61 12.14
CA SER A 51 -2.61 3.43 10.71
C SER A 51 -3.32 4.61 10.06
N PHE A 52 -2.89 4.92 8.84
CA PHE A 52 -3.48 5.94 7.98
C PHE A 52 -3.74 5.32 6.61
N GLU A 53 -4.77 5.81 5.95
CA GLU A 53 -5.26 5.27 4.69
C GLU A 53 -5.03 6.28 3.57
N GLY A 54 -4.85 5.78 2.37
CA GLY A 54 -4.72 6.55 1.14
C GLY A 54 -5.17 5.73 -0.05
N SER A 55 -5.14 6.35 -1.23
CA SER A 55 -5.59 5.71 -2.46
C SER A 55 -4.70 6.08 -3.63
N PHE A 56 -4.48 5.10 -4.52
CA PHE A 56 -3.89 5.35 -5.83
C PHE A 56 -4.86 6.05 -6.80
N GLY A 57 -6.14 6.15 -6.43
CA GLY A 57 -7.24 6.59 -7.27
C GLY A 57 -8.03 5.39 -7.82
N SER A 58 -9.33 5.59 -8.05
CA SER A 58 -10.20 4.59 -8.67
C SER A 58 -9.92 4.48 -10.18
N ILE A 59 -10.13 3.30 -10.75
CA ILE A 59 -10.19 3.11 -12.21
C ILE A 59 -11.47 3.76 -12.75
N ILE A 60 -11.34 4.67 -13.70
CA ILE A 60 -12.47 5.46 -14.20
C ILE A 60 -12.96 4.88 -15.53
N GLN A 61 -14.23 4.51 -15.59
CA GLN A 61 -14.91 4.11 -16.83
C GLN A 61 -15.28 5.38 -17.61
N VAL A 62 -14.35 5.84 -18.46
CA VAL A 62 -14.50 7.05 -19.29
C VAL A 62 -15.43 6.84 -20.47
N ASN A 63 -15.47 5.63 -21.04
CA ASN A 63 -16.34 5.25 -22.16
C ASN A 63 -16.39 6.28 -23.31
N ASN A 64 -15.23 6.80 -23.75
CA ASN A 64 -15.19 7.82 -24.79
C ASN A 64 -15.81 7.30 -26.08
N ARG A 65 -16.66 8.11 -26.70
CA ARG A 65 -17.25 7.84 -28.03
C ARG A 65 -16.74 8.85 -29.05
N ASN A 66 -16.50 8.43 -30.29
CA ASN A 66 -16.24 9.27 -31.48
C ASN A 66 -15.77 10.72 -31.20
N HIS A 67 -14.46 10.93 -31.11
CA HIS A 67 -13.83 12.23 -30.86
C HIS A 67 -14.13 12.86 -29.49
N GLU A 68 -14.74 12.13 -28.54
CA GLU A 68 -14.84 12.59 -27.16
C GLU A 68 -13.47 12.68 -26.50
N GLU A 69 -13.33 13.75 -25.71
CA GLU A 69 -12.22 14.03 -24.85
C GLU A 69 -12.75 14.34 -23.45
N LYS A 70 -12.10 13.80 -22.43
CA LYS A 70 -12.45 14.01 -21.02
C LYS A 70 -11.21 14.45 -20.26
N LEU A 71 -11.37 15.52 -19.47
CA LEU A 71 -10.35 15.98 -18.56
C LEU A 71 -10.51 15.27 -17.23
N LEU A 72 -9.42 14.74 -16.71
CA LEU A 72 -9.39 13.90 -15.53
C LEU A 72 -8.42 14.44 -14.50
N LYS A 73 -8.79 14.24 -13.24
CA LYS A 73 -7.88 14.37 -12.11
C LYS A 73 -7.44 12.98 -11.71
N LEU A 74 -6.23 12.89 -11.17
CA LEU A 74 -5.68 11.63 -10.69
C LEU A 74 -6.46 11.09 -9.49
N ASN A 75 -7.04 11.97 -8.67
CA ASN A 75 -7.81 11.66 -7.46
C ASN A 75 -7.09 10.69 -6.50
N HIS A 76 -5.75 10.63 -6.56
CA HIS A 76 -4.94 9.98 -5.54
C HIS A 76 -4.96 10.78 -4.23
N ASP A 77 -4.75 10.06 -3.13
CA ASP A 77 -4.66 10.63 -1.78
C ASP A 77 -3.54 9.96 -1.02
N TYR A 78 -2.51 10.74 -0.68
CA TYR A 78 -1.45 10.34 0.23
C TYR A 78 -0.73 11.56 0.81
N PRO A 79 -0.11 11.43 1.99
CA PRO A 79 0.51 12.56 2.67
C PRO A 79 1.89 12.88 2.10
N ALA A 80 2.24 14.17 2.04
CA ALA A 80 3.56 14.63 1.59
C ALA A 80 4.73 14.15 2.47
N ASN A 81 4.45 13.77 3.72
CA ASN A 81 5.43 13.22 4.66
C ASN A 81 5.41 11.68 4.71
N LEU A 82 5.14 10.99 3.59
CA LEU A 82 5.11 9.53 3.52
C LEU A 82 6.41 8.87 4.04
N HIS A 83 7.55 9.55 3.93
CA HIS A 83 8.85 9.10 4.47
C HIS A 83 8.90 8.97 6.01
N GLU A 84 7.97 9.61 6.74
CA GLU A 84 7.91 9.52 8.21
C GLU A 84 7.37 8.16 8.70
N PHE A 85 6.66 7.43 7.84
CA PHE A 85 6.06 6.14 8.14
C PHE A 85 7.12 5.04 8.27
N ASP A 86 6.83 4.04 9.10
CA ASP A 86 7.73 2.91 9.35
C ASP A 86 7.33 1.70 8.50
N ILE A 87 6.04 1.58 8.18
CA ILE A 87 5.48 0.56 7.32
C ILE A 87 4.59 1.22 6.27
N VAL A 88 4.78 0.87 5.00
CA VAL A 88 3.89 1.28 3.91
C VAL A 88 3.41 0.04 3.17
N MET A 89 2.09 -0.10 3.08
CA MET A 89 1.43 -1.20 2.39
C MET A 89 0.78 -0.69 1.11
N LEU A 90 1.13 -1.31 -0.01
CA LEU A 90 0.61 -0.99 -1.33
C LEU A 90 -0.27 -2.15 -1.79
N ASP A 91 -1.59 -1.98 -1.85
CA ASP A 91 -2.46 -2.97 -2.51
C ASP A 91 -2.81 -2.50 -3.92
N MET A 92 -2.15 -3.09 -4.92
CA MET A 92 -2.42 -2.80 -6.32
C MET A 92 -3.31 -3.86 -6.97
N THR A 93 -3.79 -4.85 -6.21
CA THR A 93 -4.65 -5.91 -6.73
C THR A 93 -6.11 -5.47 -6.83
N LYS A 94 -6.48 -4.46 -6.05
CA LYS A 94 -7.84 -3.93 -6.02
C LYS A 94 -8.14 -3.12 -7.28
N ASN A 95 -9.28 -3.44 -7.89
CA ASN A 95 -9.82 -2.75 -9.06
C ASN A 95 -11.09 -2.00 -8.66
N LYS A 96 -10.97 -1.07 -7.70
CA LYS A 96 -12.07 -0.15 -7.44
C LYS A 96 -12.31 0.63 -8.72
N SER A 97 -13.52 0.55 -9.25
CA SER A 97 -13.88 1.23 -10.49
C SER A 97 -15.14 2.05 -10.31
N GLU A 98 -15.15 3.22 -10.94
CA GLU A 98 -16.26 4.17 -10.91
C GLU A 98 -16.53 4.69 -12.32
N SER A 99 -17.78 5.07 -12.58
CA SER A 99 -18.13 5.76 -13.82
C SER A 99 -17.61 7.18 -13.79
N TYR A 100 -17.18 7.70 -14.94
CA TYR A 100 -16.77 9.10 -15.03
C TYR A 100 -17.89 10.04 -14.55
N ASP A 101 -17.56 10.84 -13.55
CA ASP A 101 -18.41 11.93 -13.05
C ASP A 101 -17.69 13.27 -13.27
N PRO A 102 -18.19 14.14 -14.17
CA PRO A 102 -17.63 15.47 -14.39
C PRO A 102 -17.47 16.29 -13.10
N SER A 103 -18.33 16.09 -12.09
CA SER A 103 -18.31 16.84 -10.83
C SER A 103 -17.02 16.59 -10.02
N GLN A 104 -16.49 15.37 -10.07
CA GLN A 104 -15.26 14.96 -9.38
C GLN A 104 -13.99 15.43 -10.11
N HIS A 105 -14.12 15.84 -11.37
CA HIS A 105 -13.01 16.28 -12.21
C HIS A 105 -13.03 17.77 -12.53
N GLN A 106 -13.91 18.54 -11.89
CA GLN A 106 -13.96 19.99 -12.06
C GLN A 106 -12.70 20.66 -11.54
N LEU A 107 -12.19 21.64 -12.29
CA LEU A 107 -11.09 22.50 -11.89
C LEU A 107 -11.56 23.62 -10.96
N MET A 108 -12.24 23.26 -9.87
CA MET A 108 -12.58 24.21 -8.82
C MET A 108 -11.34 24.40 -7.92
N ASN A 109 -10.98 25.66 -7.63
CA ASN A 109 -9.89 26.06 -6.72
C ASN A 109 -8.45 25.95 -7.26
N THR A 110 -8.19 26.36 -8.50
CA THR A 110 -6.80 26.53 -8.97
C THR A 110 -6.24 27.85 -8.45
N SER A 111 -5.27 27.81 -7.54
CA SER A 111 -4.54 28.99 -7.11
C SER A 111 -3.47 29.33 -8.16
N GLY A 112 -3.67 30.39 -8.94
CA GLY A 112 -2.72 30.86 -9.95
C GLY A 112 -3.33 30.99 -11.34
N ASN A 113 -2.48 31.14 -12.36
CA ASN A 113 -2.88 31.35 -13.76
C ASN A 113 -2.88 30.06 -14.60
N THR A 114 -2.59 28.91 -13.98
CA THR A 114 -2.45 27.62 -14.65
C THR A 114 -3.15 26.51 -13.87
N ALA A 115 -3.68 25.53 -14.59
CA ALA A 115 -4.23 24.29 -14.04
C ALA A 115 -3.66 23.09 -14.79
N HIS A 116 -3.37 22.00 -14.08
CA HIS A 116 -2.85 20.77 -14.67
C HIS A 116 -3.87 19.65 -14.54
N VAL A 117 -4.17 18.98 -15.66
CA VAL A 117 -5.11 17.87 -15.74
C VAL A 117 -4.59 16.79 -16.68
N LEU A 118 -5.20 15.62 -16.61
CA LEU A 118 -4.97 14.52 -17.52
C LEU A 118 -6.03 14.53 -18.61
N LEU A 119 -5.65 14.10 -19.80
CA LEU A 119 -6.55 14.01 -20.94
C LEU A 119 -6.77 12.56 -21.32
N SER A 120 -8.04 12.16 -21.31
CA SER A 120 -8.52 10.91 -21.88
C SER A 120 -9.19 11.21 -23.21
N THR A 121 -8.80 10.49 -24.26
CA THR A 121 -9.36 10.67 -25.61
C THR A 121 -9.82 9.34 -26.18
N TYR A 122 -10.81 9.35 -27.07
CA TYR A 122 -11.13 8.16 -27.88
C TYR A 122 -9.86 7.57 -28.51
N PRO A 123 -9.64 6.23 -28.50
CA PRO A 123 -10.59 5.16 -28.15
C PRO A 123 -10.59 4.72 -26.68
N GLU A 124 -9.97 5.46 -25.76
CA GLU A 124 -9.86 5.04 -24.35
C GLU A 124 -11.25 4.86 -23.71
N GLN A 125 -11.47 3.68 -23.12
CA GLN A 125 -12.72 3.34 -22.41
C GLN A 125 -12.52 3.30 -20.89
N VAL A 126 -11.30 3.01 -20.46
CA VAL A 126 -10.93 2.85 -19.06
C VAL A 126 -9.67 3.67 -18.82
N PHE A 127 -9.73 4.58 -17.88
CA PHE A 127 -8.58 5.33 -17.39
C PHE A 127 -8.14 4.75 -16.05
N ASP A 128 -6.89 4.28 -15.99
CA ASP A 128 -6.30 3.73 -14.78
C ASP A 128 -5.28 4.72 -14.18
N PRO A 129 -5.53 5.33 -13.01
CA PRO A 129 -4.60 6.28 -12.42
C PRO A 129 -3.34 5.61 -11.82
N ARG A 130 -3.37 4.30 -11.54
CA ARG A 130 -2.38 3.65 -10.67
C ARG A 130 -0.94 3.74 -11.19
N PRO A 131 -0.62 3.45 -12.47
CA PRO A 131 0.74 3.63 -13.00
C PRO A 131 1.30 5.06 -12.87
N LEU A 132 0.46 6.09 -12.99
CA LEU A 132 0.89 7.47 -12.78
C LEU A 132 1.07 7.78 -11.29
N THR A 133 0.12 7.38 -10.44
CA THR A 133 0.23 7.61 -9.00
C THR A 133 1.45 6.92 -8.41
N ILE A 134 1.73 5.66 -8.79
CA ILE A 134 2.91 4.95 -8.30
C ILE A 134 4.21 5.61 -8.77
N ASN A 135 4.24 6.22 -9.96
CA ASN A 135 5.40 6.98 -10.41
C ASN A 135 5.62 8.23 -9.55
N ILE A 136 4.56 8.92 -9.15
CA ILE A 136 4.64 10.07 -8.22
C ILE A 136 5.16 9.60 -6.86
N VAL A 137 4.50 8.59 -6.27
CA VAL A 137 4.83 8.03 -4.95
C VAL A 137 6.21 7.35 -4.92
N SER A 138 6.72 6.87 -6.07
CA SER A 138 8.01 6.19 -6.15
C SER A 138 9.19 7.02 -5.66
N LYS A 139 9.09 8.35 -5.73
CA LYS A 139 10.11 9.25 -5.17
C LYS A 139 10.16 9.13 -3.65
N ASP A 140 9.01 9.16 -2.99
CA ASP A 140 8.89 9.04 -1.54
C ASP A 140 9.19 7.60 -1.06
N LEU A 141 8.92 6.58 -1.88
CA LEU A 141 9.32 5.20 -1.59
C LEU A 141 10.84 5.02 -1.55
N ASN A 142 11.60 5.82 -2.30
CA ASN A 142 13.05 5.78 -2.25
C ASN A 142 13.59 6.17 -0.88
N ASP A 143 13.04 7.23 -0.29
CA ASP A 143 13.41 7.69 1.05
C ASP A 143 13.09 6.61 2.10
N LEU A 144 12.00 5.88 1.92
CA LEU A 144 11.64 4.74 2.76
C LEU A 144 12.62 3.57 2.62
N PHE A 145 13.13 3.28 1.42
CA PHE A 145 14.19 2.29 1.22
C PHE A 145 15.49 2.69 1.94
N GLU A 146 15.88 3.96 1.87
CA GLU A 146 17.08 4.47 2.55
C GLU A 146 16.95 4.42 4.08
N LYS A 147 15.77 4.77 4.60
CA LYS A 147 15.43 4.67 6.03
C LYS A 147 15.33 3.23 6.54
N LYS A 148 15.29 2.23 5.65
CA LYS A 148 15.04 0.81 5.97
C LYS A 148 13.64 0.58 6.57
N SER A 149 12.66 1.36 6.12
CA SER A 149 11.24 1.09 6.40
C SER A 149 10.78 -0.22 5.75
N VAL A 150 9.67 -0.76 6.23
CA VAL A 150 9.07 -1.96 5.66
C VAL A 150 8.07 -1.56 4.58
N ILE A 151 8.29 -1.98 3.34
CA ILE A 151 7.34 -1.81 2.25
C ILE A 151 6.76 -3.18 1.90
N ILE A 152 5.44 -3.30 1.95
CA ILE A 152 4.70 -4.52 1.59
C ILE A 152 3.85 -4.18 0.37
N ALA A 153 4.12 -4.83 -0.77
CA ALA A 153 3.38 -4.58 -2.00
C ALA A 153 2.64 -5.84 -2.46
N PHE A 154 1.31 -5.79 -2.49
CA PHE A 154 0.47 -6.79 -3.12
C PHE A 154 0.29 -6.40 -4.59
N CYS A 155 0.90 -7.18 -5.48
CA CYS A 155 0.98 -6.88 -6.90
C CYS A 155 0.22 -7.93 -7.70
N GLY A 156 -0.58 -7.49 -8.68
CA GLY A 156 -1.11 -8.33 -9.74
C GLY A 156 -0.12 -8.49 -10.89
N SER A 157 -0.63 -8.53 -12.12
CA SER A 157 0.20 -8.39 -13.32
C SER A 157 0.68 -6.96 -13.51
N GLU A 158 1.86 -6.79 -14.10
CA GLU A 158 2.32 -5.48 -14.57
C GLU A 158 1.35 -4.93 -15.61
N HIS A 159 1.01 -3.66 -15.48
CA HIS A 159 0.18 -2.91 -16.42
C HIS A 159 0.87 -1.61 -16.77
N THR A 160 0.73 -1.18 -18.01
CA THR A 160 1.40 0.01 -18.54
C THR A 160 0.36 0.90 -19.22
N SER A 161 0.41 2.20 -18.96
CA SER A 161 -0.55 3.17 -19.48
C SER A 161 0.15 4.43 -19.98
N GLU A 162 -0.34 4.96 -21.09
CA GLU A 162 0.09 6.25 -21.62
C GLU A 162 -0.81 7.36 -21.05
N TYR A 163 -0.20 8.41 -20.53
CA TYR A 163 -0.87 9.58 -19.97
C TYR A 163 -0.56 10.81 -20.80
N GLN A 164 -1.58 11.61 -21.08
CA GLN A 164 -1.43 12.92 -21.71
C GLN A 164 -1.67 14.01 -20.66
N PHE A 165 -0.69 14.89 -20.47
CA PHE A 165 -0.75 16.01 -19.55
C PHE A 165 -1.22 17.25 -20.28
N VAL A 166 -2.20 17.94 -19.72
CA VAL A 166 -2.75 19.18 -20.25
C VAL A 166 -2.57 20.30 -19.23
N GLU A 167 -2.04 21.42 -19.72
CA GLU A 167 -2.01 22.68 -19.01
C GLU A 167 -3.10 23.60 -19.55
N ILE A 168 -3.90 24.16 -18.63
CA ILE A 168 -4.96 25.11 -18.94
C ILE A 168 -4.52 26.47 -18.40
N THR A 169 -4.42 27.44 -19.31
CA THR A 169 -4.03 28.82 -19.01
C THR A 169 -5.11 29.79 -19.51
N SER A 170 -4.89 31.09 -19.31
CA SER A 170 -5.75 32.13 -19.93
C SER A 170 -5.81 32.06 -21.46
N ARG A 171 -4.87 31.36 -22.11
CA ARG A 171 -4.82 31.16 -23.57
C ARG A 171 -5.57 29.92 -24.03
N GLY A 172 -6.06 29.09 -23.11
CA GLY A 172 -6.73 27.82 -23.40
C GLY A 172 -5.96 26.61 -22.90
N ALA A 173 -6.44 25.43 -23.29
CA ALA A 173 -5.87 24.13 -22.95
C ALA A 173 -4.83 23.70 -24.00
N SER A 174 -3.67 23.21 -23.55
CA SER A 174 -2.65 22.64 -24.43
C SER A 174 -2.02 21.41 -23.81
N ILE A 175 -1.78 20.38 -24.62
CA ILE A 175 -1.02 19.19 -24.21
C ILE A 175 0.44 19.60 -24.02
N THR A 176 0.99 19.36 -22.83
CA THR A 176 2.37 19.71 -22.47
C THR A 176 3.30 18.51 -22.44
N GLY A 177 2.76 17.29 -22.35
CA GLY A 177 3.58 16.09 -22.32
C GLY A 177 2.79 14.80 -22.50
N ARG A 178 3.52 13.73 -22.82
CA ARG A 178 3.02 12.37 -22.83
C ARG A 178 4.03 11.46 -22.15
N GLU A 179 3.55 10.60 -21.26
CA GLU A 179 4.41 9.62 -20.58
C GLU A 179 3.77 8.25 -20.60
N ASN A 180 4.60 7.23 -20.80
CA ASN A 180 4.19 5.84 -20.69
C ASN A 180 4.74 5.26 -19.39
N LEU A 181 3.86 4.85 -18.48
CA LEU A 181 4.22 4.48 -17.11
C LEU A 181 3.71 3.09 -16.76
N SER A 182 4.53 2.36 -15.99
CA SER A 182 4.22 1.02 -15.50
C SER A 182 3.76 1.05 -14.05
N SER A 183 2.79 0.20 -13.70
CA SER A 183 2.37 -0.04 -12.31
C SER A 183 3.51 -0.58 -11.44
N PHE A 184 4.58 -1.11 -12.05
CA PHE A 184 5.75 -1.66 -11.35
C PHE A 184 6.92 -0.66 -11.28
N ARG A 185 6.70 0.63 -11.59
CA ARG A 185 7.74 1.66 -11.57
C ARG A 185 8.54 1.71 -10.26
N PHE A 186 7.89 1.47 -9.12
CA PHE A 186 8.54 1.46 -7.81
C PHE A 186 9.60 0.36 -7.63
N TYR A 187 9.55 -0.73 -8.42
CA TYR A 187 10.57 -1.79 -8.38
C TYR A 187 11.92 -1.32 -8.90
N GLN A 188 11.96 -0.29 -9.75
CA GLN A 188 13.19 0.12 -10.43
C GLN A 188 14.27 0.64 -9.47
N ASN A 189 13.84 1.17 -8.33
CA ASN A 189 14.73 1.72 -7.31
C ASN A 189 14.94 0.78 -6.13
N LEU A 190 14.45 -0.46 -6.20
CA LEU A 190 14.71 -1.45 -5.16
C LEU A 190 16.22 -1.69 -5.07
N PRO A 191 16.80 -1.71 -3.85
CA PRO A 191 18.20 -2.03 -3.67
C PRO A 191 18.48 -3.39 -4.32
N SER A 192 19.47 -3.44 -5.21
CA SER A 192 19.83 -4.69 -5.88
C SER A 192 20.41 -5.67 -4.85
N TYR A 193 19.62 -6.62 -4.39
CA TYR A 193 20.11 -7.71 -3.57
C TYR A 193 20.54 -8.86 -4.48
N LYS A 194 21.81 -9.28 -4.37
CA LYS A 194 22.24 -10.55 -4.98
C LYS A 194 21.51 -11.68 -4.25
N SER A 195 20.57 -12.34 -4.94
CA SER A 195 19.95 -13.56 -4.42
C SER A 195 21.03 -14.54 -4.00
N ARG A 196 21.05 -14.91 -2.72
CA ARG A 196 21.96 -15.93 -2.20
C ARG A 196 21.42 -17.29 -2.61
N ASN A 197 21.94 -17.80 -3.71
CA ASN A 197 21.57 -19.11 -4.21
C ASN A 197 22.45 -20.18 -3.54
N GLY A 198 21.83 -21.26 -3.05
CA GLY A 198 22.55 -22.38 -2.46
C GLY A 198 21.69 -23.64 -2.47
N ARG A 199 22.31 -24.81 -2.59
CA ARG A 199 21.62 -26.09 -2.41
C ARG A 199 21.61 -26.43 -0.93
N LYS A 200 20.45 -26.83 -0.39
CA LYS A 200 20.39 -27.42 0.96
C LYS A 200 21.20 -28.71 0.94
N VAL A 201 22.29 -28.76 1.71
CA VAL A 201 23.14 -29.94 1.83
C VAL A 201 22.65 -30.75 3.02
N LYS A 202 22.28 -32.02 2.79
CA LYS A 202 22.08 -32.98 3.88
C LYS A 202 23.43 -33.59 4.23
N LEU A 203 23.76 -33.60 5.53
CA LEU A 203 24.91 -34.36 6.00
C LEU A 203 24.67 -35.85 5.68
N PRO A 204 25.70 -36.57 5.21
CA PRO A 204 25.57 -38.01 4.96
C PRO A 204 25.25 -38.73 6.27
N GLU A 205 24.25 -39.61 6.25
CA GLU A 205 23.80 -40.40 7.42
C GLU A 205 24.87 -41.40 7.88
N LYS A 206 25.83 -41.73 7.00
CA LYS A 206 26.97 -42.59 7.31
C LYS A 206 28.26 -41.79 7.29
N HIS A 207 29.12 -42.04 8.28
CA HIS A 207 30.45 -41.42 8.37
C HIS A 207 31.32 -41.82 7.17
N SER A 208 31.35 -40.96 6.15
CA SER A 208 32.37 -40.97 5.10
C SER A 208 33.63 -40.22 5.53
N LYS A 209 34.75 -40.41 4.82
CA LYS A 209 36.02 -39.68 5.06
C LYS A 209 35.88 -38.15 4.99
N LEU A 210 34.85 -37.63 4.30
CA LEU A 210 34.59 -36.19 4.17
C LEU A 210 33.64 -35.63 5.23
N SER A 211 33.03 -36.50 6.05
CA SER A 211 32.07 -36.08 7.08
C SER A 211 32.65 -35.08 8.10
N PRO A 212 33.91 -35.19 8.56
CA PRO A 212 34.49 -34.20 9.47
C PRO A 212 34.59 -32.80 8.85
N LEU A 213 34.86 -32.70 7.55
CA LEU A 213 34.90 -31.43 6.81
C LEU A 213 33.49 -30.82 6.72
N PHE A 214 32.49 -31.63 6.37
CA PHE A 214 31.10 -31.17 6.31
C PHE A 214 30.58 -30.74 7.69
N ILE A 215 30.88 -31.48 8.76
CA ILE A 215 30.49 -31.11 10.12
C ILE A 215 31.16 -29.79 10.54
N LYS A 216 32.46 -29.62 10.28
CA LYS A 216 33.18 -28.38 10.64
C LYS A 216 32.62 -27.13 9.97
N HIS A 217 32.18 -27.23 8.72
CA HIS A 217 31.79 -26.07 7.91
C HIS A 217 30.28 -25.88 7.73
N LEU A 218 29.45 -26.90 7.97
CA LEU A 218 27.98 -26.82 7.80
C LEU A 218 27.18 -26.76 9.10
N VAL A 219 27.80 -26.96 10.28
CA VAL A 219 27.08 -26.94 11.58
C VAL A 219 26.44 -25.57 11.90
N ASN A 220 26.95 -24.47 11.32
CA ASN A 220 26.37 -23.13 11.47
C ASN A 220 25.30 -22.80 10.41
N SER A 221 24.97 -23.72 9.51
CA SER A 221 23.89 -23.56 8.54
C SER A 221 22.67 -24.36 9.01
N HIS A 222 21.51 -23.69 9.08
CA HIS A 222 20.30 -24.14 9.79
C HIS A 222 20.05 -25.66 9.78
N ARG A 223 20.06 -26.26 10.97
CA ARG A 223 19.65 -27.64 11.21
C ARG A 223 18.13 -27.75 11.22
N LEU A 224 17.60 -28.76 10.54
CA LEU A 224 16.25 -29.28 10.78
C LEU A 224 16.37 -30.29 11.91
N ASP A 225 15.89 -29.92 13.10
CA ASP A 225 15.55 -30.91 14.12
C ASP A 225 14.27 -31.60 13.65
N ARG A 226 14.38 -32.90 13.34
CA ARG A 226 13.20 -33.75 13.14
C ARG A 226 12.73 -34.15 14.53
N HIS A 227 11.55 -33.65 14.94
CA HIS A 227 10.80 -34.36 15.98
C HIS A 227 10.19 -35.64 15.39
N PRO A 228 10.16 -36.73 16.17
CA PRO A 228 9.61 -38.03 15.75
C PRO A 228 8.10 -37.98 15.50
#